data_AF-M1YWT6-F1
#
_entry.id   AF-M1YWT6-F1
#
_cell.length_a   1.000
_cell.length_b   1.000
_cell.length_c   1.000
_cell.angle_alpha   90.00
_cell.angle_beta   90.00
_cell.angle_gamma   90.00
#
_symmetry.space_group_name_H-M   'P 1'
#
loop_
_entity.id
_entity.type
_entity.pdbx_description
1 polymer ?
#
loop_
_entity_poly.entity_id
_entity_poly.type
_entity_poly.pdbx_seq_one_letter_code
_entity_poly.pdbx_strand_id
1 'polypeptide(L)'
;MTDSNVVHIVHAIDTEGPLYEPLSATFERLRDTFGIEIDPTHANLEKLKNKQVPLDGREDVVADFLNPFRMKYHETWASLEAMLANIMGDKFRRELPDSFGGGWVYNWHCVDHVGYTSNPRHKDLGFHNISDRYEEFLDKYNSRDRDAIEWHFHPMSTYQEAHRCATSYENSPHLHEGLCRKIIDRNFFPVVFRAGFHTERPDSHWFLEQWIPYDCSNIAADNAEQREAQNDLRNGRFGDWRRAPADWSIYNPDFYDYQKPGSCRRYIARFLNIDSRVACITQEEVDKAFRRAAGGEPTLMGVLSHDYRDIAVEVNRVRELVAEAAKAHPEVQFKYSTAREAFKQVVHRGRHEKLQLEVKLGKTGSNFHLEVRTKESRVFGPQPYLAIKTRSGRFIHDNFDFGLDGQSWHYVFDADSVLSSDLEVVAVAANNRFGDTFLETIRVNE
;
A
#
# COMPACT_ATOMS: atom_id res chain seq x y z
N MET A 1 18.45 -5.19 -24.97
CA MET A 1 17.79 -3.95 -25.41
C MET A 1 17.28 -3.28 -24.15
N THR A 2 17.59 -2.00 -23.93
CA THR A 2 17.06 -1.28 -22.77
C THR A 2 15.56 -1.09 -22.95
N ASP A 3 14.75 -1.44 -21.94
CA ASP A 3 13.29 -1.22 -21.85
C ASP A 3 12.92 0.28 -21.80
N SER A 4 13.70 1.16 -22.45
CA SER A 4 13.56 2.61 -22.33
C SER A 4 12.24 3.15 -22.89
N ASN A 5 11.54 2.36 -23.70
CA ASN A 5 10.25 2.72 -24.31
C ASN A 5 9.10 1.87 -23.78
N VAL A 6 9.18 1.42 -22.51
CA VAL A 6 8.12 0.64 -21.86
C VAL A 6 7.47 1.45 -20.73
N VAL A 7 6.14 1.53 -20.76
CA VAL A 7 5.35 2.00 -19.61
C VAL A 7 4.98 0.79 -18.75
N HIS A 8 5.53 0.72 -17.53
CA HIS A 8 5.07 -0.27 -16.54
C HIS A 8 3.80 0.23 -15.87
N ILE A 9 2.69 -0.46 -16.10
CA ILE A 9 1.39 -0.15 -15.51
C ILE A 9 1.20 -1.02 -14.28
N VAL A 10 1.01 -0.37 -13.13
CA VAL A 10 0.88 -1.06 -11.83
C VAL A 10 -0.48 -0.73 -11.24
N HIS A 11 -1.29 -1.75 -10.98
CA HIS A 11 -2.55 -1.61 -10.27
C HIS A 11 -2.37 -2.01 -8.80
N ALA A 12 -2.37 -1.02 -7.92
CA ALA A 12 -2.33 -1.23 -6.47
C ALA A 12 -3.74 -1.08 -5.88
N ILE A 13 -4.18 -2.11 -5.15
CA ILE A 13 -5.50 -2.13 -4.54
C ILE A 13 -5.35 -2.02 -3.03
N ASP A 14 -5.92 -0.97 -2.46
CA ASP A 14 -6.10 -0.86 -1.01
C ASP A 14 -7.11 -1.96 -0.61
N THR A 15 -6.58 -3.06 -0.08
CA THR A 15 -7.30 -4.31 0.12
C THR A 15 -7.74 -4.39 1.57
N GLU A 16 -9.01 -4.09 1.81
CA GLU A 16 -9.57 -3.89 3.14
C GLU A 16 -10.65 -4.92 3.50
N GLY A 17 -11.07 -5.77 2.56
CA GLY A 17 -12.20 -6.66 2.73
C GLY A 17 -13.54 -5.92 2.61
N PRO A 18 -14.65 -6.58 3.01
CA PRO A 18 -15.99 -6.04 2.82
C PRO A 18 -16.20 -4.70 3.53
N LEU A 19 -17.03 -3.84 2.94
CA LEU A 19 -17.39 -2.55 3.53
C LEU A 19 -18.90 -2.36 3.58
N TYR A 20 -19.45 -2.25 4.78
CA TYR A 20 -20.82 -1.81 5.02
C TYR A 20 -20.86 -0.32 5.34
N GLU A 21 -21.70 0.46 4.65
CA GLU A 21 -21.93 1.88 4.92
C GLU A 21 -23.43 2.15 5.12
N PRO A 22 -23.87 2.47 6.36
CA PRO A 22 -25.27 2.83 6.57
C PRO A 22 -25.60 4.19 5.93
N LEU A 23 -26.89 4.43 5.69
CA LEU A 23 -27.35 5.71 5.13
C LEU A 23 -26.92 6.91 6.00
N SER A 24 -27.03 6.81 7.33
CA SER A 24 -26.62 7.88 8.24
C SER A 24 -25.16 8.30 8.03
N ALA A 25 -24.28 7.32 7.84
CA ALA A 25 -22.88 7.54 7.55
C ALA A 25 -22.61 8.26 6.23
N THR A 26 -23.43 8.01 5.21
CA THR A 26 -23.33 8.75 3.93
C THR A 26 -23.58 10.23 4.15
N PHE A 27 -24.59 10.56 4.97
CA PHE A 27 -24.92 11.95 5.32
C PHE A 27 -23.91 12.58 6.28
N GLU A 28 -23.33 11.81 7.21
CA GLU A 28 -22.20 12.26 8.02
C GLU A 28 -21.03 12.71 7.13
N ARG A 29 -20.67 11.90 6.11
CA ARG A 29 -19.62 12.29 5.17
C ARG A 29 -20.00 13.52 4.34
N LEU A 30 -21.28 13.65 3.95
CA LEU A 30 -21.76 14.83 3.23
C LEU A 30 -21.57 16.10 4.07
N ARG A 31 -21.91 16.05 5.36
CA ARG A 31 -21.67 17.12 6.31
C ARG A 31 -20.18 17.39 6.48
N ASP A 32 -19.36 16.36 6.68
CA ASP A 32 -17.94 16.55 6.95
C ASP A 32 -17.18 17.08 5.72
N THR A 33 -17.59 16.68 4.51
CA THR A 33 -16.96 17.10 3.25
C THR A 33 -17.40 18.52 2.83
N PHE A 34 -18.72 18.81 2.89
CA PHE A 34 -19.30 20.01 2.30
C PHE A 34 -20.00 20.94 3.30
N GLY A 35 -20.11 20.57 4.58
CA GLY A 35 -20.87 21.30 5.59
C GLY A 35 -22.38 21.29 5.36
N ILE A 36 -22.91 20.29 4.63
CA ILE A 36 -24.34 20.18 4.32
C ILE A 36 -25.02 19.27 5.35
N GLU A 37 -25.97 19.82 6.10
CA GLU A 37 -26.76 19.10 7.09
C GLU A 37 -28.18 18.87 6.59
N ILE A 38 -28.51 17.59 6.30
CA ILE A 38 -29.82 17.15 5.82
C ILE A 38 -30.15 15.82 6.51
N ASP A 39 -31.43 15.61 6.85
CA ASP A 39 -31.86 14.37 7.48
C ASP A 39 -31.56 13.14 6.60
N PRO A 40 -30.99 12.05 7.17
CA PRO A 40 -30.54 10.88 6.44
C PRO A 40 -31.71 9.99 6.02
N THR A 41 -32.45 10.40 4.99
CA THR A 41 -33.56 9.65 4.41
C THR A 41 -33.27 9.28 2.96
N HIS A 42 -33.79 8.13 2.50
CA HIS A 42 -33.65 7.70 1.11
C HIS A 42 -34.24 8.73 0.14
N ALA A 43 -35.36 9.37 0.52
CA ALA A 43 -35.96 10.44 -0.27
C ALA A 43 -35.02 11.64 -0.44
N ASN A 44 -34.31 12.04 0.62
CA ASN A 44 -33.34 13.14 0.54
C ASN A 44 -32.10 12.73 -0.26
N LEU A 45 -31.63 11.48 -0.13
CA LEU A 45 -30.51 10.98 -0.93
C LEU A 45 -30.83 11.07 -2.43
N GLU A 46 -32.03 10.64 -2.84
CA GLU A 46 -32.44 10.71 -4.25
C GLU A 46 -32.62 12.16 -4.73
N LYS A 47 -33.14 13.06 -3.91
CA LYS A 47 -33.19 14.49 -4.26
C LYS A 47 -31.80 15.08 -4.47
N LEU A 48 -30.83 14.74 -3.62
CA LEU A 48 -29.45 15.21 -3.74
C LEU A 48 -28.78 14.69 -5.02
N LYS A 49 -28.91 13.39 -5.31
CA LYS A 49 -28.40 12.80 -6.57
C LYS A 49 -28.98 13.46 -7.81
N ASN A 50 -30.27 13.80 -7.77
CA ASN A 50 -30.99 14.42 -8.89
C ASN A 50 -30.87 15.95 -8.92
N LYS A 51 -30.03 16.56 -8.08
CA LYS A 51 -29.82 18.02 -8.02
C LYS A 51 -31.11 18.81 -7.71
N GLN A 52 -32.02 18.20 -6.95
CA GLN A 52 -33.33 18.76 -6.60
C GLN A 52 -33.31 19.51 -5.25
N VAL A 53 -32.19 19.48 -4.54
CA VAL A 53 -31.95 20.28 -3.33
C VAL A 53 -31.09 21.48 -3.73
N PRO A 54 -31.52 22.73 -3.49
CA PRO A 54 -30.67 23.90 -3.68
C PRO A 54 -29.47 23.87 -2.72
N LEU A 55 -28.25 23.97 -3.25
CA LEU A 55 -26.99 23.88 -2.53
C LEU A 55 -26.01 25.01 -2.89
N ASP A 56 -26.55 26.15 -3.35
CA ASP A 56 -25.81 27.37 -3.69
C ASP A 56 -24.72 27.14 -4.75
N GLY A 57 -25.03 26.38 -5.80
CA GLY A 57 -24.09 26.07 -6.90
C GLY A 57 -23.22 24.84 -6.66
N ARG A 58 -23.42 24.11 -5.56
CA ARG A 58 -22.69 22.86 -5.23
C ARG A 58 -23.44 21.60 -5.63
N GLU A 59 -24.54 21.71 -6.35
CA GLU A 59 -25.41 20.59 -6.72
C GLU A 59 -24.67 19.54 -7.55
N ASP A 60 -23.85 19.97 -8.51
CA ASP A 60 -23.08 19.07 -9.37
C ASP A 60 -22.04 18.26 -8.60
N VAL A 61 -21.23 18.92 -7.76
CA VAL A 61 -20.18 18.26 -6.98
C VAL A 61 -20.76 17.32 -5.92
N VAL A 62 -21.91 17.66 -5.34
CA VAL A 62 -22.61 16.79 -4.38
C VAL A 62 -23.26 15.60 -5.07
N ALA A 63 -23.87 15.79 -6.24
CA ALA A 63 -24.41 14.68 -7.01
C ALA A 63 -23.32 13.70 -7.45
N ASP A 64 -22.15 14.20 -7.86
CA ASP A 64 -20.98 13.37 -8.21
C ASP A 64 -20.37 12.65 -6.98
N PHE A 65 -20.36 13.31 -5.81
CA PHE A 65 -19.96 12.68 -4.55
C PHE A 65 -20.87 11.50 -4.17
N LEU A 66 -22.19 11.65 -4.40
CA LEU A 66 -23.21 10.64 -4.11
C LEU A 66 -23.49 9.70 -5.30
N ASN A 67 -22.60 9.68 -6.29
CA ASN A 67 -22.75 8.87 -7.48
C ASN A 67 -22.92 7.38 -7.09
N PRO A 68 -23.97 6.69 -7.56
CA PRO A 68 -24.20 5.28 -7.25
C PRO A 68 -23.00 4.36 -7.49
N PHE A 69 -22.18 4.64 -8.50
CA PHE A 69 -20.96 3.87 -8.77
C PHE A 69 -19.94 3.96 -7.62
N ARG A 70 -19.89 5.10 -6.92
CA ARG A 70 -18.99 5.32 -5.78
C ARG A 70 -19.55 4.85 -4.44
N MET A 71 -20.85 4.61 -4.36
CA MET A 71 -21.54 4.17 -3.13
C MET A 71 -21.89 2.68 -3.12
N LYS A 72 -21.74 1.97 -4.25
CA LYS A 72 -22.04 0.55 -4.35
C LYS A 72 -20.83 -0.26 -3.84
N TYR A 73 -20.84 -0.61 -2.57
CA TYR A 73 -19.79 -1.42 -1.97
C TYR A 73 -20.12 -2.91 -1.96
N HIS A 74 -19.08 -3.74 -1.99
CA HIS A 74 -19.17 -5.16 -1.69
C HIS A 74 -19.22 -5.35 -0.17
N GLU A 75 -20.45 -5.46 0.37
CA GLU A 75 -20.69 -5.51 1.82
C GLU A 75 -20.40 -6.87 2.47
N THR A 76 -20.16 -7.93 1.68
CA THR A 76 -19.89 -9.28 2.21
C THR A 76 -18.76 -9.96 1.45
N TRP A 77 -18.11 -10.93 2.08
CA TRP A 77 -17.10 -11.76 1.41
C TRP A 77 -17.63 -12.47 0.16
N ALA A 78 -18.90 -12.90 0.19
CA ALA A 78 -19.53 -13.53 -0.97
C ALA A 78 -19.69 -12.56 -2.16
N SER A 79 -20.00 -11.29 -1.91
CA SER A 79 -20.11 -10.31 -2.99
C SER A 79 -18.75 -9.89 -3.53
N LEU A 80 -17.72 -9.80 -2.68
CA LEU A 80 -16.32 -9.65 -3.12
C LEU A 80 -15.87 -10.83 -3.97
N GLU A 81 -16.08 -12.05 -3.48
CA GLU A 81 -15.66 -13.26 -4.18
C GLU A 81 -16.32 -13.38 -5.56
N ALA A 82 -17.58 -12.96 -5.71
CA ALA A 82 -18.26 -12.92 -7.00
C ALA A 82 -17.57 -11.97 -8.00
N MET A 83 -17.09 -10.80 -7.53
CA MET A 83 -16.28 -9.90 -8.36
C MET A 83 -14.92 -10.53 -8.68
N LEU A 84 -14.22 -11.07 -7.67
CA LEU A 84 -12.89 -11.67 -7.83
C LEU A 84 -12.91 -12.84 -8.82
N ALA A 85 -13.95 -13.68 -8.78
CA ALA A 85 -14.15 -14.79 -9.72
C ALA A 85 -14.21 -14.33 -11.19
N ASN A 86 -14.71 -13.11 -11.44
CA ASN A 86 -14.70 -12.52 -12.77
C ASN A 86 -13.32 -11.95 -13.11
N ILE A 87 -12.84 -10.99 -12.30
CA ILE A 87 -11.68 -10.17 -12.67
C ILE A 87 -10.35 -10.95 -12.65
N MET A 88 -10.26 -11.98 -11.80
CA MET A 88 -9.07 -12.83 -11.73
C MET A 88 -9.04 -13.89 -12.84
N GLY A 89 -10.16 -14.09 -13.56
CA GLY A 89 -10.23 -15.02 -14.67
C GLY A 89 -9.45 -14.56 -15.90
N ASP A 90 -8.85 -15.51 -16.63
CA ASP A 90 -8.02 -15.20 -17.81
C ASP A 90 -8.77 -14.45 -18.91
N LYS A 91 -10.08 -14.73 -19.09
CA LYS A 91 -10.91 -14.01 -20.06
C LYS A 91 -10.90 -12.51 -19.77
N PHE A 92 -11.20 -12.12 -18.53
CA PHE A 92 -11.23 -10.71 -18.15
C PHE A 92 -9.84 -10.11 -18.26
N ARG A 93 -8.81 -10.77 -17.72
CA ARG A 93 -7.43 -10.24 -17.73
C ARG A 93 -6.87 -9.97 -19.13
N ARG A 94 -7.28 -10.75 -20.13
CA ARG A 94 -6.79 -10.69 -21.52
C ARG A 94 -7.65 -9.84 -22.46
N GLU A 95 -8.61 -9.07 -21.96
CA GLU A 95 -9.45 -8.19 -22.81
C GLU A 95 -8.61 -7.12 -23.53
N LEU A 96 -7.62 -6.55 -22.84
CA LEU A 96 -6.55 -5.76 -23.43
C LEU A 96 -5.23 -6.39 -22.98
N PRO A 97 -4.61 -7.28 -23.77
CA PRO A 97 -3.28 -7.79 -23.45
C PRO A 97 -2.24 -6.67 -23.53
N ASP A 98 -1.18 -6.80 -22.75
CA ASP A 98 -0.04 -5.91 -22.86
C ASP A 98 0.80 -6.18 -24.11
N SER A 99 1.81 -5.35 -24.36
CA SER A 99 2.67 -5.47 -25.55
C SER A 99 3.50 -6.77 -25.61
N PHE A 100 3.49 -7.55 -24.53
CA PHE A 100 4.20 -8.82 -24.38
C PHE A 100 3.25 -10.02 -24.31
N GLY A 101 1.94 -9.80 -24.50
CA GLY A 101 0.89 -10.84 -24.45
C GLY A 101 0.44 -11.22 -23.03
N GLY A 102 0.88 -10.46 -22.02
CA GLY A 102 0.46 -10.57 -20.63
C GLY A 102 -0.95 -10.03 -20.40
N GLY A 103 -1.64 -10.59 -19.40
CA GLY A 103 -2.93 -10.07 -18.94
C GLY A 103 -2.75 -9.12 -17.75
N TRP A 104 -3.84 -8.47 -17.34
CA TRP A 104 -3.86 -7.60 -16.17
C TRP A 104 -3.27 -8.28 -14.91
N VAL A 105 -2.53 -7.52 -14.10
CA VAL A 105 -1.86 -7.95 -12.84
C VAL A 105 -2.41 -7.14 -11.67
N TYR A 106 -2.69 -7.80 -10.54
CA TYR A 106 -3.18 -7.16 -9.31
C TYR A 106 -2.11 -7.15 -8.22
N ASN A 107 -2.01 -6.04 -7.49
CA ASN A 107 -1.17 -5.90 -6.30
C ASN A 107 -2.06 -5.60 -5.10
N TRP A 108 -2.41 -6.64 -4.35
CA TRP A 108 -3.32 -6.60 -3.21
C TRP A 108 -2.57 -6.09 -1.98
N HIS A 109 -2.72 -4.81 -1.65
CA HIS A 109 -2.10 -4.22 -0.46
C HIS A 109 -3.02 -4.46 0.73
N CYS A 110 -2.75 -5.50 1.51
CA CYS A 110 -3.63 -5.97 2.57
C CYS A 110 -3.39 -5.24 3.90
N VAL A 111 -4.46 -4.77 4.51
CA VAL A 111 -4.47 -4.16 5.86
C VAL A 111 -4.85 -5.19 6.93
N ASP A 112 -4.29 -5.04 8.13
CA ASP A 112 -4.80 -5.69 9.33
C ASP A 112 -5.71 -4.72 10.08
N HIS A 113 -6.99 -5.05 10.25
CA HIS A 113 -7.94 -4.25 11.03
C HIS A 113 -7.90 -4.69 12.49
N VAL A 114 -7.09 -4.04 13.32
CA VAL A 114 -6.82 -4.51 14.69
C VAL A 114 -6.84 -3.39 15.73
N GLY A 115 -7.10 -3.77 16.98
CA GLY A 115 -7.04 -2.86 18.13
C GLY A 115 -8.20 -1.87 18.23
N TYR A 116 -9.30 -2.09 17.52
CA TYR A 116 -10.48 -1.24 17.57
C TYR A 116 -11.44 -1.62 18.70
N THR A 117 -12.06 -0.61 19.31
CA THR A 117 -13.11 -0.77 20.35
C THR A 117 -14.52 -0.69 19.77
N SER A 118 -14.66 -0.20 18.53
CA SER A 118 -15.92 -0.05 17.81
C SER A 118 -15.75 -0.32 16.32
N ASN A 119 -16.72 -1.02 15.72
CA ASN A 119 -16.70 -1.43 14.32
C ASN A 119 -18.05 -1.24 13.62
N PRO A 120 -18.51 0.01 13.43
CA PRO A 120 -19.82 0.29 12.86
C PRO A 120 -19.92 0.00 11.34
N ARG A 121 -18.79 -0.34 10.69
CA ARG A 121 -18.70 -0.65 9.25
C ARG A 121 -18.48 -2.13 8.97
N HIS A 122 -18.55 -2.94 10.02
CA HIS A 122 -18.42 -4.40 9.96
C HIS A 122 -17.13 -4.85 9.25
N LYS A 123 -16.03 -4.11 9.45
CA LYS A 123 -14.70 -4.50 8.95
C LYS A 123 -14.33 -5.87 9.52
N ASP A 124 -13.64 -6.68 8.74
CA ASP A 124 -13.15 -7.98 9.21
C ASP A 124 -11.95 -7.78 10.14
N LEU A 125 -12.20 -7.82 11.46
CA LEU A 125 -11.20 -7.49 12.47
C LEU A 125 -10.31 -8.69 12.80
N GLY A 126 -9.00 -8.47 12.79
CA GLY A 126 -8.01 -9.47 13.19
C GLY A 126 -6.69 -9.28 12.46
N PHE A 127 -5.65 -9.88 13.03
CA PHE A 127 -4.36 -9.99 12.35
C PHE A 127 -4.50 -11.00 11.22
N HIS A 128 -4.02 -10.63 10.03
CA HIS A 128 -3.93 -11.47 8.83
C HIS A 128 -5.25 -11.85 8.18
N ASN A 129 -6.42 -11.50 8.75
CA ASN A 129 -7.72 -11.89 8.20
C ASN A 129 -7.84 -11.54 6.71
N ILE A 130 -7.47 -10.32 6.34
CA ILE A 130 -7.54 -9.88 4.94
C ILE A 130 -6.49 -10.58 4.09
N SER A 131 -5.22 -10.60 4.50
CA SER A 131 -4.15 -11.22 3.71
C SER A 131 -4.37 -12.71 3.50
N ASP A 132 -4.79 -13.45 4.53
CA ASP A 132 -5.03 -14.89 4.44
C ASP A 132 -6.18 -15.20 3.47
N ARG A 133 -7.23 -14.36 3.45
CA ARG A 133 -8.33 -14.51 2.49
C ARG A 133 -7.88 -14.27 1.05
N TYR A 134 -7.02 -13.28 0.83
CA TYR A 134 -6.50 -13.03 -0.52
C TYR A 134 -5.49 -14.09 -0.97
N GLU A 135 -4.70 -14.64 -0.06
CA GLU A 135 -3.87 -15.82 -0.32
C GLU A 135 -4.73 -17.01 -0.78
N GLU A 136 -5.85 -17.28 -0.10
CA GLU A 136 -6.82 -18.30 -0.51
C GLU A 136 -7.40 -18.02 -1.91
N PHE A 137 -7.71 -16.77 -2.24
CA PHE A 137 -8.19 -16.40 -3.57
C PHE A 137 -7.12 -16.54 -4.65
N LEU A 138 -5.86 -16.19 -4.36
CA LEU A 138 -4.75 -16.38 -5.28
C LEU A 138 -4.57 -17.87 -5.64
N ASP A 139 -4.70 -18.77 -4.66
CA ASP A 139 -4.67 -20.21 -4.90
C ASP A 139 -5.88 -20.68 -5.70
N LYS A 140 -7.08 -20.27 -5.27
CA LYS A 140 -8.35 -20.66 -5.92
C LYS A 140 -8.40 -20.27 -7.39
N TYR A 141 -7.85 -19.11 -7.75
CA TYR A 141 -7.86 -18.57 -9.12
C TYR A 141 -6.49 -18.66 -9.81
N ASN A 142 -5.59 -19.51 -9.31
CA ASN A 142 -4.26 -19.78 -9.90
C ASN A 142 -3.50 -18.51 -10.31
N SER A 143 -3.46 -17.54 -9.39
CA SER A 143 -2.92 -16.19 -9.60
C SER A 143 -1.65 -15.92 -8.76
N ARG A 144 -1.18 -16.88 -7.96
CA ARG A 144 -0.01 -16.75 -7.07
C ARG A 144 1.29 -16.37 -7.79
N ASP A 145 1.50 -16.88 -9.01
CA ASP A 145 2.70 -16.57 -9.81
C ASP A 145 2.59 -15.27 -10.62
N ARG A 146 1.45 -14.58 -10.54
CA ARG A 146 1.10 -13.44 -11.39
C ARG A 146 0.83 -12.17 -10.60
N ASP A 147 0.03 -12.27 -9.56
CA ASP A 147 -0.36 -11.18 -8.67
C ASP A 147 0.55 -11.13 -7.44
N ALA A 148 0.47 -10.05 -6.68
CA ALA A 148 1.25 -9.88 -5.46
C ALA A 148 0.34 -9.58 -4.25
N ILE A 149 0.69 -10.14 -3.10
CA ILE A 149 0.25 -9.65 -1.78
C ILE A 149 1.32 -8.67 -1.28
N GLU A 150 0.88 -7.46 -0.97
CA GLU A 150 1.72 -6.35 -0.52
C GLU A 150 1.16 -5.75 0.78
N TRP A 151 1.88 -4.81 1.38
CA TRP A 151 1.51 -4.30 2.70
C TRP A 151 0.82 -2.94 2.64
N HIS A 152 -0.35 -2.88 3.25
CA HIS A 152 -1.09 -1.65 3.53
C HIS A 152 -1.18 -1.43 5.03
N PHE A 153 -0.97 -0.19 5.48
CA PHE A 153 -1.10 0.13 6.89
C PHE A 153 -2.02 1.33 7.10
N HIS A 154 -3.03 1.11 7.95
CA HIS A 154 -3.90 2.14 8.48
C HIS A 154 -3.43 2.53 9.88
N PRO A 155 -3.01 3.79 10.09
CA PRO A 155 -2.80 4.32 11.42
C PRO A 155 -4.07 4.23 12.27
N MET A 156 -3.92 4.06 13.58
CA MET A 156 -5.05 4.00 14.51
C MET A 156 -5.54 5.40 14.87
N SER A 157 -6.86 5.59 14.85
CA SER A 157 -7.45 6.82 15.39
C SER A 157 -7.31 6.88 16.90
N THR A 158 -7.22 8.09 17.45
CA THR A 158 -7.19 8.34 18.90
C THR A 158 -8.34 7.66 19.65
N TYR A 159 -9.46 7.46 18.98
CA TYR A 159 -10.67 6.89 19.55
C TYR A 159 -10.86 5.40 19.25
N GLN A 160 -9.93 4.77 18.51
CA GLN A 160 -9.95 3.34 18.22
C GLN A 160 -11.24 2.86 17.54
N GLU A 161 -11.86 3.70 16.72
CA GLU A 161 -13.02 3.35 15.91
C GLU A 161 -12.57 2.91 14.52
N ALA A 162 -12.97 1.70 14.09
CA ALA A 162 -12.48 1.05 12.86
C ALA A 162 -12.78 1.82 11.55
N HIS A 163 -13.73 2.76 11.59
CA HIS A 163 -14.17 3.53 10.43
C HIS A 163 -13.48 4.89 10.31
N ARG A 164 -12.70 5.30 11.32
CA ARG A 164 -12.07 6.61 11.36
C ARG A 164 -10.65 6.53 10.79
N CYS A 165 -10.31 7.54 10.02
CA CYS A 165 -8.97 7.71 9.49
C CYS A 165 -8.02 8.27 10.56
N ALA A 166 -6.74 7.95 10.44
CA ALA A 166 -5.68 8.55 11.23
C ALA A 166 -4.39 8.64 10.41
N THR A 167 -3.38 9.28 10.98
CA THR A 167 -2.20 9.70 10.22
C THR A 167 -0.87 9.50 10.95
N SER A 168 -0.87 8.97 12.18
CA SER A 168 0.35 8.84 12.99
C SER A 168 0.70 7.38 13.22
N TYR A 169 1.88 6.99 12.75
CA TYR A 169 2.47 5.68 12.93
C TYR A 169 2.95 5.50 14.35
N GLU A 170 3.56 6.52 14.95
CA GLU A 170 4.00 6.51 16.35
C GLU A 170 2.84 6.26 17.33
N ASN A 171 1.66 6.82 17.06
CA ASN A 171 0.47 6.61 17.89
C ASN A 171 -0.32 5.34 17.52
N SER A 172 0.25 4.44 16.70
CA SER A 172 -0.39 3.22 16.26
C SER A 172 0.28 2.00 16.91
N PRO A 173 -0.18 1.55 18.09
CA PRO A 173 0.50 0.51 18.87
C PRO A 173 0.58 -0.83 18.14
N HIS A 174 -0.32 -1.08 17.18
CA HIS A 174 -0.37 -2.32 16.40
C HIS A 174 0.62 -2.36 15.23
N LEU A 175 1.33 -1.27 14.91
CA LEU A 175 2.27 -1.23 13.78
C LEU A 175 3.34 -2.33 13.89
N HIS A 176 4.08 -2.33 15.00
CA HIS A 176 5.15 -3.28 15.22
C HIS A 176 4.63 -4.69 15.54
N GLU A 177 3.58 -4.81 16.34
CA GLU A 177 2.95 -6.10 16.61
C GLU A 177 2.49 -6.78 15.32
N GLY A 178 1.78 -6.05 14.45
CA GLY A 178 1.29 -6.57 13.18
C GLY A 178 2.41 -7.04 12.26
N LEU A 179 3.50 -6.27 12.15
CA LEU A 179 4.67 -6.69 11.36
C LEU A 179 5.40 -7.89 11.98
N CYS A 180 5.58 -7.92 13.30
CA CYS A 180 6.18 -9.07 13.98
C CYS A 180 5.35 -10.34 13.74
N ARG A 181 4.02 -10.25 13.79
CA ARG A 181 3.12 -11.36 13.47
C ARG A 181 3.23 -11.78 12.01
N LYS A 182 3.25 -10.84 11.05
CA LYS A 182 3.44 -11.20 9.62
C LYS A 182 4.77 -11.94 9.38
N ILE A 183 5.85 -11.53 10.04
CA ILE A 183 7.16 -12.19 9.94
C ILE A 183 7.10 -13.59 10.55
N ILE A 184 6.66 -13.70 11.81
CA ILE A 184 6.72 -14.95 12.59
C ILE A 184 5.65 -15.96 12.15
N ASP A 185 4.43 -15.50 11.90
CA ASP A 185 3.27 -16.36 11.64
C ASP A 185 3.06 -16.62 10.13
N ARG A 186 3.56 -15.76 9.24
CA ARG A 186 3.33 -15.85 7.78
C ARG A 186 4.59 -15.82 6.93
N ASN A 187 5.78 -15.73 7.52
CA ASN A 187 7.05 -15.64 6.78
C ASN A 187 7.00 -14.50 5.73
N PHE A 188 6.36 -13.39 6.08
CA PHE A 188 6.18 -12.23 5.21
C PHE A 188 6.89 -11.01 5.79
N PHE A 189 7.67 -10.33 4.95
CA PHE A 189 8.23 -9.02 5.28
C PHE A 189 8.01 -8.06 4.09
N PRO A 190 7.43 -6.87 4.32
CA PRO A 190 7.03 -5.98 3.25
C PRO A 190 8.22 -5.44 2.44
N VAL A 191 8.09 -5.48 1.12
CA VAL A 191 9.02 -4.84 0.16
C VAL A 191 8.38 -3.59 -0.46
N VAL A 192 7.12 -3.71 -0.83
CA VAL A 192 6.31 -2.63 -1.37
C VAL A 192 5.30 -2.20 -0.31
N PHE A 193 5.16 -0.89 -0.19
CA PHE A 193 4.25 -0.29 0.77
C PHE A 193 3.31 0.71 0.10
N ARG A 194 2.12 0.80 0.68
CA ARG A 194 1.10 1.77 0.33
C ARG A 194 0.49 2.34 1.60
N ALA A 195 0.51 3.66 1.74
CA ALA A 195 -0.01 4.35 2.92
C ALA A 195 -1.53 4.40 2.94
N GLY A 196 -2.13 4.01 4.07
CA GLY A 196 -3.54 4.28 4.36
C GLY A 196 -3.87 5.76 4.21
N PHE A 197 -5.00 6.07 3.56
CA PHE A 197 -5.44 7.45 3.29
C PHE A 197 -4.38 8.28 2.54
N HIS A 198 -3.46 7.62 1.83
CA HIS A 198 -2.32 8.23 1.15
C HIS A 198 -1.42 9.06 2.06
N THR A 199 -1.47 8.85 3.37
CA THR A 199 -0.87 9.78 4.32
C THR A 199 0.52 9.33 4.75
N GLU A 200 1.51 10.13 4.38
CA GLU A 200 2.83 10.13 5.00
C GLU A 200 3.07 11.40 5.80
N ARG A 201 3.85 11.24 6.85
CA ARG A 201 4.32 12.24 7.82
C ARG A 201 5.73 11.85 8.29
N PRO A 202 6.48 12.74 8.98
CA PRO A 202 7.86 12.46 9.39
C PRO A 202 8.05 11.10 10.08
N ASP A 203 7.12 10.70 10.96
CA ASP A 203 7.15 9.42 11.65
C ASP A 203 7.08 8.22 10.68
N SER A 204 6.07 8.18 9.81
CA SER A 204 5.96 7.14 8.78
C SER A 204 7.12 7.19 7.78
N HIS A 205 7.61 8.39 7.44
CA HIS A 205 8.69 8.56 6.49
C HIS A 205 9.99 7.92 7.01
N TRP A 206 10.36 8.20 8.27
CA TRP A 206 11.53 7.60 8.90
C TRP A 206 11.34 6.12 9.20
N PHE A 207 10.12 5.68 9.52
CA PHE A 207 9.81 4.25 9.63
C PHE A 207 10.11 3.52 8.31
N LEU A 208 9.59 4.02 7.19
CA LEU A 208 9.73 3.37 5.88
C LEU A 208 11.19 3.37 5.40
N GLU A 209 11.92 4.46 5.64
CA GLU A 209 13.35 4.57 5.28
C GLU A 209 14.25 3.54 6.00
N GLN A 210 13.80 2.96 7.12
CA GLN A 210 14.57 1.94 7.81
C GLN A 210 14.48 0.55 7.16
N TRP A 211 13.37 0.22 6.48
CA TRP A 211 13.12 -1.17 6.09
C TRP A 211 12.49 -1.37 4.71
N ILE A 212 11.77 -0.39 4.18
CA ILE A 212 10.89 -0.57 3.01
C ILE A 212 11.45 0.15 1.79
N PRO A 213 11.91 -0.57 0.76
CA PRO A 213 12.55 0.05 -0.40
C PRO A 213 11.59 0.76 -1.35
N TYR A 214 10.34 0.30 -1.48
CA TYR A 214 9.41 0.76 -2.52
C TYR A 214 8.11 1.31 -1.94
N ASP A 215 7.73 2.49 -2.37
CA ASP A 215 6.54 3.21 -1.91
C ASP A 215 5.65 3.66 -3.07
N CYS A 216 4.39 3.26 -3.00
CA CYS A 216 3.32 3.51 -3.96
C CYS A 216 2.35 4.61 -3.51
N SER A 217 2.74 5.49 -2.58
CA SER A 217 1.81 6.40 -1.91
C SER A 217 1.63 7.78 -2.56
N ASN A 218 2.54 8.19 -3.45
CA ASN A 218 2.50 9.52 -4.06
C ASN A 218 1.30 9.68 -4.99
N ILE A 219 0.38 10.58 -4.64
CA ILE A 219 -0.80 10.93 -5.45
C ILE A 219 -0.77 12.39 -5.95
N ALA A 220 0.43 12.94 -6.16
CA ALA A 220 0.61 14.30 -6.66
C ALA A 220 -0.22 14.53 -7.91
N ALA A 221 -0.81 15.71 -8.04
CA ALA A 221 -1.57 16.14 -9.20
C ALA A 221 -1.18 17.58 -9.52
N ASP A 222 -1.12 17.93 -10.80
CA ASP A 222 -0.72 19.27 -11.24
C ASP A 222 -1.72 20.36 -10.77
N ASN A 223 -2.98 19.99 -10.51
CA ASN A 223 -4.01 20.88 -9.94
C ASN A 223 -4.43 20.44 -8.51
N ALA A 224 -4.29 21.34 -7.53
CA ALA A 224 -4.69 21.13 -6.14
C ALA A 224 -6.08 21.71 -5.78
N GLU A 225 -6.73 22.46 -6.67
CA GLU A 225 -8.01 23.18 -6.40
C GLU A 225 -9.11 22.25 -5.89
N GLN A 226 -9.25 21.06 -6.48
CA GLN A 226 -10.25 20.07 -6.04
C GLN A 226 -10.08 19.62 -4.59
N ARG A 227 -8.83 19.57 -4.10
CA ARG A 227 -8.53 19.23 -2.69
C ARG A 227 -8.82 20.40 -1.78
N GLU A 228 -8.43 21.61 -2.18
CA GLU A 228 -8.64 22.80 -1.36
C GLU A 228 -10.11 23.19 -1.23
N ALA A 229 -10.96 22.76 -2.18
CA ALA A 229 -12.41 22.92 -2.12
C ALA A 229 -13.11 21.98 -1.11
N GLN A 230 -12.43 20.92 -0.64
CA GLN A 230 -13.00 19.91 0.27
C GLN A 230 -12.49 20.11 1.69
N ASN A 231 -13.40 20.29 2.65
CA ASN A 231 -13.03 20.62 4.05
C ASN A 231 -12.15 19.55 4.71
N ASP A 232 -12.34 18.29 4.35
CA ASP A 232 -11.62 17.15 4.88
C ASP A 232 -10.23 16.96 4.25
N LEU A 233 -9.91 17.64 3.14
CA LEU A 233 -8.65 17.51 2.40
C LEU A 233 -7.82 18.80 2.33
N ARG A 234 -8.44 19.96 2.61
CA ARG A 234 -7.81 21.28 2.58
C ARG A 234 -6.53 21.33 3.41
N ASN A 235 -5.56 22.15 2.98
CA ASN A 235 -4.26 22.31 3.63
C ASN A 235 -3.41 21.03 3.69
N GLY A 236 -3.66 20.03 2.84
CA GLY A 236 -2.90 18.78 2.82
C GLY A 236 -3.36 17.76 3.87
N ARG A 237 -4.59 17.89 4.36
CA ARG A 237 -5.18 16.89 5.25
C ARG A 237 -5.42 15.59 4.46
N PHE A 238 -4.87 14.48 4.95
CA PHE A 238 -4.91 13.15 4.32
C PHE A 238 -4.19 13.08 2.95
N GLY A 239 -2.88 12.82 3.00
CA GLY A 239 -2.02 12.65 1.83
C GLY A 239 -1.65 13.96 1.14
N ASP A 240 -0.77 14.72 1.78
CA ASP A 240 -0.19 15.93 1.19
C ASP A 240 0.97 15.58 0.25
N TRP A 241 0.69 15.55 -1.04
CA TRP A 241 1.68 15.30 -2.09
C TRP A 241 1.85 16.52 -3.01
N ARG A 242 1.41 17.70 -2.58
CA ARG A 242 1.34 18.92 -3.43
C ARG A 242 2.72 19.38 -3.92
N ARG A 243 3.81 18.98 -3.27
CA ARG A 243 5.18 19.31 -3.68
C ARG A 243 5.94 18.12 -4.30
N ALA A 244 5.31 16.97 -4.39
CA ALA A 244 5.91 15.77 -4.97
C ALA A 244 5.92 15.81 -6.50
N PRO A 245 6.91 15.15 -7.14
CA PRO A 245 6.92 15.00 -8.59
C PRO A 245 5.61 14.41 -9.11
N ALA A 246 5.04 15.09 -10.11
CA ALA A 246 3.80 14.72 -10.78
C ALA A 246 4.04 14.28 -12.25
N ASP A 247 5.28 13.99 -12.64
CA ASP A 247 5.69 13.70 -14.02
C ASP A 247 5.96 12.21 -14.30
N TRP A 248 5.45 11.33 -13.43
CA TRP A 248 5.71 9.88 -13.42
C TRP A 248 7.17 9.49 -13.16
N SER A 249 8.03 10.43 -12.77
CA SER A 249 9.36 10.08 -12.28
C SER A 249 9.27 9.38 -10.92
N ILE A 250 10.16 8.39 -10.75
CA ILE A 250 10.42 7.80 -9.44
C ILE A 250 11.54 8.61 -8.80
N TYR A 251 11.38 8.94 -7.52
CA TYR A 251 12.38 9.72 -6.80
C TYR A 251 12.73 9.10 -5.45
N ASN A 252 13.94 9.41 -4.98
CA ASN A 252 14.34 9.19 -3.61
C ASN A 252 13.93 10.41 -2.79
N PRO A 253 13.27 10.28 -1.62
CA PRO A 253 12.81 11.43 -0.86
C PRO A 253 13.96 12.19 -0.17
N ASP A 254 13.68 13.44 0.22
CA ASP A 254 14.49 14.21 1.15
C ASP A 254 14.24 13.76 2.59
N PHE A 255 15.29 13.82 3.40
CA PHE A 255 15.27 13.35 4.79
C PHE A 255 14.26 14.07 5.69
N TYR A 256 14.00 15.36 5.43
CA TYR A 256 13.05 16.17 6.20
C TYR A 256 11.68 16.27 5.53
N ASP A 257 11.59 15.90 4.25
CA ASP A 257 10.45 16.23 3.41
C ASP A 257 10.23 15.16 2.34
N TYR A 258 9.40 14.18 2.66
CA TYR A 258 9.07 13.07 1.77
C TYR A 258 8.51 13.50 0.40
N GLN A 259 7.99 14.73 0.30
CA GLN A 259 7.48 15.27 -0.96
C GLN A 259 8.59 15.77 -1.89
N LYS A 260 9.84 15.88 -1.47
CA LYS A 260 10.91 16.41 -2.32
C LYS A 260 11.89 15.32 -2.72
N PRO A 261 12.44 15.38 -3.95
CA PRO A 261 13.64 14.63 -4.28
C PRO A 261 14.80 14.95 -3.32
N GLY A 262 15.51 13.92 -2.87
CA GLY A 262 16.63 13.99 -1.95
C GLY A 262 17.46 12.71 -1.98
N SER A 263 18.10 12.37 -0.85
CA SER A 263 19.12 11.33 -0.76
C SER A 263 18.79 10.14 0.14
N CYS A 264 17.53 9.99 0.57
CA CYS A 264 17.07 8.78 1.23
C CYS A 264 17.17 7.56 0.28
N ARG A 265 17.10 6.36 0.84
CA ARG A 265 17.28 5.10 0.10
C ARG A 265 16.00 4.62 -0.56
N ARG A 266 14.85 4.91 0.05
CA ARG A 266 13.51 4.51 -0.44
C ARG A 266 13.19 5.14 -1.79
N TYR A 267 12.50 4.43 -2.66
CA TYR A 267 11.99 4.94 -3.94
C TYR A 267 10.47 5.15 -3.86
N ILE A 268 10.03 6.36 -4.20
CA ILE A 268 8.62 6.74 -4.23
C ILE A 268 8.18 6.89 -5.69
N ALA A 269 7.13 6.18 -6.06
CA ALA A 269 6.50 6.28 -7.38
C ALA A 269 5.09 6.86 -7.27
N ARG A 270 4.63 7.50 -8.36
CA ARG A 270 3.32 8.14 -8.43
C ARG A 270 2.23 7.12 -8.79
N PHE A 271 1.11 7.18 -8.08
CA PHE A 271 -0.07 6.37 -8.27
C PHE A 271 -1.33 7.24 -8.21
N LEU A 272 -2.19 7.18 -9.23
CA LEU A 272 -3.42 8.00 -9.27
C LEU A 272 -4.66 7.15 -9.03
N ASN A 273 -5.69 7.73 -8.42
CA ASN A 273 -6.95 7.03 -8.21
C ASN A 273 -7.64 6.71 -9.54
N ILE A 274 -8.31 5.57 -9.68
CA ILE A 274 -9.06 5.29 -10.91
C ILE A 274 -10.37 6.08 -10.93
N ASP A 275 -11.21 5.88 -9.91
CA ASP A 275 -12.43 6.65 -9.72
C ASP A 275 -12.60 7.02 -8.25
N SER A 276 -12.16 8.22 -7.87
CA SER A 276 -12.25 8.76 -6.52
C SER A 276 -12.58 10.26 -6.55
N ARG A 277 -12.61 10.90 -5.39
CA ARG A 277 -12.88 12.33 -5.25
C ARG A 277 -11.71 13.22 -5.67
N VAL A 278 -10.49 12.69 -5.71
CA VAL A 278 -9.26 13.47 -5.92
C VAL A 278 -8.20 12.67 -6.66
N ALA A 279 -7.36 13.38 -7.41
CA ALA A 279 -6.18 12.83 -8.10
C ALA A 279 -6.50 11.59 -8.94
N CYS A 280 -7.55 11.69 -9.76
CA CYS A 280 -7.98 10.60 -10.64
C CYS A 280 -7.13 10.55 -11.91
N ILE A 281 -6.89 9.34 -12.41
CA ILE A 281 -6.25 9.11 -13.70
C ILE A 281 -7.16 9.63 -14.83
N THR A 282 -6.54 10.31 -15.80
CA THR A 282 -7.19 10.89 -16.98
C THR A 282 -6.44 10.48 -18.24
N GLN A 283 -7.03 10.72 -19.41
CA GLN A 283 -6.32 10.49 -20.68
C GLN A 283 -5.03 11.31 -20.76
N GLU A 284 -5.08 12.58 -20.34
CA GLU A 284 -3.90 13.45 -20.30
C GLU A 284 -2.75 12.87 -19.48
N GLU A 285 -3.07 12.28 -18.32
CA GLU A 285 -2.09 11.67 -17.43
C GLU A 285 -1.52 10.36 -17.99
N VAL A 286 -2.33 9.55 -18.69
CA VAL A 286 -1.85 8.36 -19.41
C VAL A 286 -0.96 8.77 -20.58
N ASP A 287 -1.38 9.75 -21.39
CA ASP A 287 -0.55 10.28 -22.48
C ASP A 287 0.76 10.88 -21.96
N LYS A 288 0.76 11.48 -20.77
CA LYS A 288 1.97 11.99 -20.10
C LYS A 288 2.95 10.84 -19.80
N ALA A 289 2.47 9.70 -19.34
CA ALA A 289 3.31 8.51 -19.13
C ALA A 289 3.85 7.96 -20.46
N PHE A 290 3.02 7.85 -21.50
CA PHE A 290 3.45 7.37 -22.82
C PHE A 290 4.47 8.32 -23.48
N ARG A 291 4.26 9.64 -23.40
CA ARG A 291 5.25 10.63 -23.88
C ARG A 291 6.58 10.53 -23.15
N ARG A 292 6.55 10.27 -21.83
CA ARG A 292 7.77 10.05 -21.04
C ARG A 292 8.54 8.83 -21.57
N ALA A 293 7.88 7.70 -21.73
CA ALA A 293 8.48 6.49 -22.28
C ALA A 293 8.96 6.66 -23.74
N ALA A 294 8.21 7.38 -24.59
CA ALA A 294 8.63 7.72 -25.95
C ALA A 294 9.94 8.53 -25.98
N GLY A 295 10.17 9.36 -24.96
CA GLY A 295 11.42 10.10 -24.75
C GLY A 295 12.60 9.23 -24.29
N GLY A 296 12.40 7.93 -24.07
CA GLY A 296 13.42 7.02 -23.54
C GLY A 296 13.58 7.06 -22.01
N GLU A 297 12.66 7.73 -21.31
CA GLU A 297 12.71 7.90 -19.87
C GLU A 297 12.04 6.72 -19.14
N PRO A 298 12.66 6.18 -18.07
CA PRO A 298 12.04 5.14 -17.25
C PRO A 298 10.66 5.60 -16.74
N THR A 299 9.65 4.76 -16.92
CA THR A 299 8.26 5.13 -16.66
C THR A 299 7.50 4.02 -15.92
N LEU A 300 7.01 4.37 -14.72
CA LEU A 300 6.05 3.57 -13.95
C LEU A 300 4.78 4.42 -13.78
N MET A 301 3.66 3.92 -14.32
CA MET A 301 2.34 4.52 -14.17
C MET A 301 1.51 3.70 -13.19
N GLY A 302 1.35 4.22 -11.98
CA GLY A 302 0.55 3.59 -10.95
C GLY A 302 -0.92 4.02 -10.99
N VAL A 303 -1.83 3.08 -10.76
CA VAL A 303 -3.27 3.33 -10.56
C VAL A 303 -3.78 2.67 -9.28
N LEU A 304 -4.75 3.31 -8.62
CA LEU A 304 -5.27 2.92 -7.30
C LEU A 304 -6.77 2.60 -7.33
N SER A 305 -7.13 1.53 -6.62
CA SER A 305 -8.51 1.13 -6.35
C SER A 305 -8.67 0.64 -4.91
N HIS A 306 -9.91 0.26 -4.55
CA HIS A 306 -10.21 -0.43 -3.31
C HIS A 306 -11.00 -1.69 -3.62
N ASP A 307 -10.77 -2.76 -2.86
CA ASP A 307 -11.38 -4.05 -3.14
C ASP A 307 -12.89 -4.09 -2.90
N TYR A 308 -13.38 -3.31 -1.95
CA TYR A 308 -14.81 -3.18 -1.70
C TYR A 308 -15.58 -2.42 -2.79
N ARG A 309 -14.93 -1.95 -3.86
CA ARG A 309 -15.60 -1.36 -5.04
C ARG A 309 -15.57 -2.33 -6.22
N ASP A 310 -16.35 -2.05 -7.26
CA ASP A 310 -16.34 -2.87 -8.48
C ASP A 310 -15.07 -2.61 -9.32
N ILE A 311 -14.04 -3.40 -9.06
CA ILE A 311 -12.75 -3.32 -9.74
C ILE A 311 -12.88 -3.62 -11.24
N ALA A 312 -13.89 -4.38 -11.69
CA ALA A 312 -14.05 -4.69 -13.10
C ALA A 312 -14.30 -3.42 -13.93
N VAL A 313 -15.15 -2.53 -13.41
CA VAL A 313 -15.45 -1.22 -14.01
C VAL A 313 -14.20 -0.34 -14.02
N GLU A 314 -13.47 -0.30 -12.91
CA GLU A 314 -12.25 0.51 -12.78
C GLU A 314 -11.14 0.04 -13.74
N VAL A 315 -10.89 -1.27 -13.83
CA VAL A 315 -9.91 -1.84 -14.77
C VAL A 315 -10.28 -1.52 -16.22
N ASN A 316 -11.55 -1.66 -16.59
CA ASN A 316 -12.00 -1.36 -17.96
C ASN A 316 -11.83 0.11 -18.32
N ARG A 317 -12.10 1.03 -17.39
CA ARG A 317 -11.79 2.45 -17.59
C ARG A 317 -10.31 2.69 -17.86
N VAL A 318 -9.41 2.09 -17.07
CA VAL A 318 -7.96 2.26 -17.32
C VAL A 318 -7.55 1.65 -18.65
N ARG A 319 -8.11 0.49 -19.04
CA ARG A 319 -7.84 -0.12 -20.36
C ARG A 319 -8.24 0.78 -21.51
N GLU A 320 -9.39 1.46 -21.43
CA GLU A 320 -9.82 2.41 -22.45
C GLU A 320 -8.79 3.53 -22.62
N LEU A 321 -8.32 4.11 -21.51
CA LEU A 321 -7.32 5.18 -21.53
C LEU A 321 -5.97 4.71 -22.11
N VAL A 322 -5.53 3.53 -21.70
CA VAL A 322 -4.28 2.91 -22.18
C VAL A 322 -4.38 2.55 -23.67
N ALA A 323 -5.53 2.03 -24.11
CA ALA A 323 -5.73 1.68 -25.51
C ALA A 323 -5.74 2.92 -26.42
N GLU A 324 -6.24 4.06 -25.94
CA GLU A 324 -6.17 5.33 -26.66
C GLU A 324 -4.72 5.84 -26.74
N ALA A 325 -4.00 5.87 -25.61
CA ALA A 325 -2.61 6.31 -25.58
C ALA A 325 -1.69 5.41 -26.43
N ALA A 326 -1.87 4.09 -26.38
CA ALA A 326 -1.10 3.14 -27.18
C ALA A 326 -1.34 3.31 -28.70
N LYS A 327 -2.53 3.75 -29.12
CA LYS A 327 -2.79 4.10 -30.52
C LYS A 327 -2.09 5.40 -30.92
N ALA A 328 -2.02 6.38 -30.02
CA ALA A 328 -1.35 7.64 -30.25
C ALA A 328 0.19 7.52 -30.23
N HIS A 329 0.73 6.53 -29.52
CA HIS A 329 2.15 6.26 -29.33
C HIS A 329 2.53 4.81 -29.71
N PRO A 330 2.41 4.41 -31.00
CA PRO A 330 2.61 3.02 -31.43
C PRO A 330 4.06 2.51 -31.25
N GLU A 331 5.02 3.41 -31.04
CA GLU A 331 6.42 3.11 -30.74
C GLU A 331 6.67 2.75 -29.26
N VAL A 332 5.70 3.01 -28.38
CA VAL A 332 5.79 2.77 -26.95
C VAL A 332 5.09 1.46 -26.61
N GLN A 333 5.79 0.58 -25.91
CA GLN A 333 5.23 -0.63 -25.35
C GLN A 333 4.68 -0.36 -23.95
N PHE A 334 3.74 -1.17 -23.49
CA PHE A 334 3.30 -1.16 -22.10
C PHE A 334 3.27 -2.58 -21.55
N LYS A 335 3.41 -2.69 -20.22
CA LYS A 335 3.43 -3.96 -19.49
C LYS A 335 2.63 -3.87 -18.19
N TYR A 336 1.73 -4.81 -17.95
CA TYR A 336 1.13 -4.97 -16.62
C TYR A 336 2.12 -5.65 -15.70
N SER A 337 2.42 -5.05 -14.56
CA SER A 337 3.50 -5.52 -13.67
C SER A 337 3.04 -5.59 -12.23
N THR A 338 3.65 -6.50 -11.46
CA THR A 338 3.67 -6.34 -10.02
C THR A 338 4.46 -5.08 -9.68
N ALA A 339 4.16 -4.44 -8.54
CA ALA A 339 4.85 -3.24 -8.11
C ALA A 339 6.36 -3.51 -7.95
N ARG A 340 6.72 -4.61 -7.28
CA ARG A 340 8.11 -5.05 -7.11
C ARG A 340 8.84 -5.24 -8.45
N GLU A 341 8.20 -5.86 -9.44
CA GLU A 341 8.78 -6.00 -10.77
C GLU A 341 8.97 -4.64 -11.45
N ALA A 342 7.95 -3.78 -11.42
CA ALA A 342 8.01 -2.46 -12.03
C ALA A 342 9.14 -1.60 -11.44
N PHE A 343 9.27 -1.53 -10.11
CA PHE A 343 10.39 -0.82 -9.47
C PHE A 343 11.74 -1.43 -9.88
N LYS A 344 11.86 -2.75 -9.89
CA LYS A 344 13.09 -3.44 -10.31
C LYS A 344 13.48 -3.10 -11.75
N GLN A 345 12.52 -3.05 -12.67
CA GLN A 345 12.81 -2.69 -14.06
C GLN A 345 13.12 -1.21 -14.21
N VAL A 346 12.27 -0.33 -13.70
CA VAL A 346 12.36 1.12 -13.92
C VAL A 346 13.55 1.74 -13.17
N VAL A 347 13.78 1.35 -11.91
CA VAL A 347 14.84 1.91 -11.07
C VAL A 347 16.17 1.19 -11.27
N HIS A 348 16.15 -0.13 -11.35
CA HIS A 348 17.38 -0.93 -11.34
C HIS A 348 17.76 -1.49 -12.71
N ARG A 349 16.94 -1.28 -13.75
CA ARG A 349 17.16 -1.80 -15.11
C ARG A 349 17.23 -3.33 -15.12
N GLY A 350 16.35 -3.96 -14.36
CA GLY A 350 16.26 -5.41 -14.21
C GLY A 350 17.36 -6.04 -13.35
N ARG A 351 18.34 -5.26 -12.87
CA ARG A 351 19.41 -5.75 -11.99
C ARG A 351 18.85 -6.31 -10.69
N HIS A 352 19.57 -7.27 -10.15
CA HIS A 352 19.20 -7.99 -8.94
C HIS A 352 20.45 -8.45 -8.21
N GLU A 353 20.39 -8.41 -6.89
CA GLU A 353 21.34 -9.05 -5.99
C GLU A 353 20.52 -9.82 -4.96
N LYS A 354 20.95 -11.05 -4.63
CA LYS A 354 20.36 -11.83 -3.56
C LYS A 354 20.81 -11.26 -2.22
N LEU A 355 19.90 -11.03 -1.29
CA LEU A 355 20.23 -10.70 0.09
C LEU A 355 20.38 -11.99 0.89
N GLN A 356 21.56 -12.20 1.46
CA GLN A 356 21.80 -13.32 2.37
C GLN A 356 22.42 -12.79 3.65
N LEU A 357 21.79 -13.13 4.78
CA LEU A 357 22.33 -12.89 6.11
C LEU A 357 22.65 -14.23 6.77
N GLU A 358 23.53 -14.20 7.75
CA GLU A 358 23.77 -15.29 8.69
C GLU A 358 23.21 -14.87 10.04
N VAL A 359 22.30 -15.67 10.61
CA VAL A 359 21.69 -15.42 11.92
C VAL A 359 22.16 -16.51 12.89
N LYS A 360 22.72 -16.10 14.03
CA LYS A 360 23.26 -17.00 15.05
C LYS A 360 22.71 -16.64 16.41
N LEU A 361 21.91 -17.53 16.99
CA LEU A 361 21.50 -17.45 18.38
C LEU A 361 22.42 -18.33 19.24
N GLY A 362 23.33 -17.69 19.96
CA GLY A 362 24.24 -18.32 20.92
C GLY A 362 23.77 -18.15 22.36
N LYS A 363 24.49 -18.77 23.29
CA LYS A 363 24.28 -18.61 24.73
C LYS A 363 25.59 -18.29 25.43
N THR A 364 25.59 -17.24 26.25
CA THR A 364 26.71 -16.84 27.10
C THR A 364 26.22 -16.79 28.55
N GLY A 365 26.66 -17.74 29.37
CA GLY A 365 26.09 -17.92 30.71
C GLY A 365 24.61 -18.31 30.64
N SER A 366 23.74 -17.54 31.29
CA SER A 366 22.28 -17.71 31.24
C SER A 366 21.60 -17.01 30.06
N ASN A 367 22.29 -16.07 29.40
CA ASN A 367 21.69 -15.16 28.44
C ASN A 367 21.92 -15.64 27.01
N PHE A 368 20.92 -15.49 26.15
CA PHE A 368 21.06 -15.66 24.72
C PHE A 368 21.64 -14.39 24.11
N HIS A 369 22.44 -14.57 23.07
CA HIS A 369 23.00 -13.51 22.26
C HIS A 369 22.74 -13.81 20.79
N LEU A 370 22.08 -12.88 20.12
CA LEU A 370 21.82 -12.94 18.68
C LEU A 370 22.90 -12.14 17.95
N GLU A 371 23.57 -12.78 17.00
CA GLU A 371 24.40 -12.13 15.99
C GLU A 371 23.73 -12.26 14.63
N VAL A 372 23.63 -11.15 13.91
CA VAL A 372 23.20 -11.12 12.51
C VAL A 372 24.32 -10.51 11.68
N ARG A 373 24.69 -11.13 10.55
CA ARG A 373 25.73 -10.60 9.66
C ARG A 373 25.35 -10.72 8.21
N THR A 374 25.64 -9.69 7.43
CA THR A 374 25.47 -9.75 5.96
C THR A 374 26.52 -10.66 5.32
N LYS A 375 26.07 -11.57 4.43
CA LYS A 375 26.93 -12.47 3.65
C LYS A 375 26.97 -12.07 2.18
N GLU A 376 25.83 -11.65 1.62
CA GLU A 376 25.69 -11.19 0.23
C GLU A 376 24.79 -9.95 0.18
N SER A 377 25.05 -9.04 -0.76
CA SER A 377 24.35 -7.75 -0.90
C SER A 377 24.53 -6.85 0.34
N ARG A 378 23.62 -5.90 0.56
CA ARG A 378 23.53 -5.03 1.74
C ARG A 378 22.08 -4.94 2.21
N VAL A 379 21.87 -4.83 3.51
CA VAL A 379 20.58 -4.46 4.10
C VAL A 379 20.17 -3.07 3.60
N PHE A 380 18.88 -2.90 3.32
CA PHE A 380 18.30 -1.70 2.73
C PHE A 380 18.51 -0.48 3.61
N GLY A 381 18.12 -0.53 4.89
CA GLY A 381 18.28 0.57 5.84
C GLY A 381 19.46 0.37 6.80
N PRO A 382 19.39 0.92 8.02
CA PRO A 382 20.49 0.86 8.98
C PRO A 382 20.66 -0.53 9.63
N GLN A 383 19.57 -1.30 9.73
CA GLN A 383 19.54 -2.60 10.39
C GLN A 383 18.45 -3.51 9.80
N PRO A 384 18.57 -4.83 9.95
CA PRO A 384 17.44 -5.75 9.81
C PRO A 384 16.31 -5.42 10.79
N TYR A 385 15.11 -5.90 10.51
CA TYR A 385 13.98 -5.88 11.43
C TYR A 385 14.07 -7.07 12.39
N LEU A 386 14.06 -6.80 13.69
CA LEU A 386 14.00 -7.82 14.74
C LEU A 386 12.55 -8.02 15.19
N ALA A 387 12.06 -9.25 15.08
CA ALA A 387 10.75 -9.65 15.60
C ALA A 387 10.93 -10.71 16.69
N ILE A 388 10.35 -10.47 17.86
CA ILE A 388 10.44 -11.34 19.02
C ILE A 388 9.05 -11.76 19.43
N LYS A 389 8.85 -13.05 19.68
CA LYS A 389 7.68 -13.59 20.36
C LYS A 389 8.10 -14.12 21.73
N THR A 390 7.43 -13.65 22.77
CA THR A 390 7.64 -14.15 24.13
C THR A 390 6.78 -15.38 24.40
N ARG A 391 7.16 -16.20 25.39
CA ARG A 391 6.37 -17.36 25.85
C ARG A 391 5.02 -16.94 26.45
N SER A 392 4.96 -15.71 26.96
CA SER A 392 3.71 -15.04 27.37
C SER A 392 2.80 -14.63 26.19
N GLY A 393 3.22 -14.81 24.94
CA GLY A 393 2.43 -14.53 23.74
C GLY A 393 2.49 -13.09 23.25
N ARG A 394 3.42 -12.27 23.75
CA ARG A 394 3.63 -10.90 23.27
C ARG A 394 4.49 -10.91 22.01
N PHE A 395 4.21 -9.98 21.10
CA PHE A 395 5.02 -9.73 19.90
C PHE A 395 5.69 -8.37 20.05
N ILE A 396 7.01 -8.34 19.92
CA ILE A 396 7.84 -7.19 20.24
C ILE A 396 8.80 -6.96 19.08
N HIS A 397 8.95 -5.70 18.69
CA HIS A 397 10.06 -5.24 17.87
C HIS A 397 11.08 -4.54 18.77
N ASP A 398 12.36 -4.71 18.48
CA ASP A 398 13.43 -3.99 19.15
C ASP A 398 14.58 -3.68 18.16
N ASN A 399 15.53 -2.86 18.59
CA ASN A 399 16.67 -2.43 17.79
C ASN A 399 17.93 -3.23 18.13
N PHE A 400 18.80 -3.39 17.14
CA PHE A 400 20.12 -3.97 17.33
C PHE A 400 21.17 -2.94 17.73
N ASP A 401 22.22 -3.41 18.39
CA ASP A 401 23.50 -2.72 18.46
C ASP A 401 24.31 -2.99 17.19
N PHE A 402 25.00 -1.96 16.69
CA PHE A 402 25.86 -2.09 15.51
C PHE A 402 27.17 -2.81 15.85
N GLY A 403 27.54 -3.77 15.00
CA GLY A 403 28.90 -4.30 14.97
C GLY A 403 29.90 -3.29 14.41
N LEU A 404 31.18 -3.51 14.73
CA LEU A 404 32.27 -2.61 14.32
C LEU A 404 32.62 -2.69 12.82
N ASP A 405 32.11 -3.69 12.11
CA ASP A 405 32.39 -3.93 10.69
C ASP A 405 31.39 -3.23 9.73
N GLY A 406 30.37 -2.58 10.30
CA GLY A 406 29.28 -1.93 9.55
C GLY A 406 28.38 -2.90 8.77
N GLN A 407 28.47 -4.21 9.05
CA GLN A 407 27.76 -5.28 8.34
C GLN A 407 27.18 -6.35 9.29
N SER A 408 27.43 -6.24 10.59
CA SER A 408 26.84 -7.07 11.64
C SER A 408 26.04 -6.27 12.67
N TRP A 409 25.14 -6.98 13.33
CA TRP A 409 24.22 -6.48 14.34
C TRP A 409 24.12 -7.47 15.50
N HIS A 410 23.96 -6.97 16.70
CA HIS A 410 23.96 -7.74 17.94
C HIS A 410 22.74 -7.42 18.79
N TYR A 411 22.18 -8.42 19.44
CA TYR A 411 21.12 -8.25 20.43
C TYR A 411 21.30 -9.23 21.58
N VAL A 412 21.18 -8.76 22.82
CA VAL A 412 21.30 -9.59 24.03
C VAL A 412 19.92 -9.78 24.64
N PHE A 413 19.59 -11.02 24.98
CA PHE A 413 18.36 -11.36 25.69
C PHE A 413 18.64 -11.53 27.18
N ASP A 414 18.36 -10.51 27.98
CA ASP A 414 18.68 -10.45 29.41
C ASP A 414 17.61 -9.73 30.25
N ALA A 415 17.96 -9.34 31.46
CA ALA A 415 17.03 -8.71 32.41
C ALA A 415 16.67 -7.26 32.05
N ASP A 416 17.46 -6.60 31.21
CA ASP A 416 17.25 -5.20 30.80
C ASP A 416 16.53 -5.10 29.45
N SER A 417 16.24 -6.24 28.82
CA SER A 417 15.60 -6.39 27.51
C SER A 417 14.48 -7.46 27.56
N VAL A 418 14.53 -8.49 26.72
CA VAL A 418 13.68 -9.68 26.82
C VAL A 418 14.48 -10.80 27.49
N LEU A 419 14.01 -11.26 28.65
CA LEU A 419 14.63 -12.37 29.37
C LEU A 419 14.77 -13.59 28.46
N SER A 420 15.94 -14.20 28.46
CA SER A 420 16.19 -15.45 27.71
C SER A 420 15.18 -16.56 28.04
N SER A 421 14.73 -16.63 29.29
CA SER A 421 13.71 -17.59 29.71
C SER A 421 12.31 -17.29 29.16
N ASP A 422 12.02 -16.04 28.77
CA ASP A 422 10.74 -15.63 28.17
C ASP A 422 10.79 -15.68 26.63
N LEU A 423 11.96 -15.93 26.02
CA LEU A 423 12.07 -16.02 24.55
C LEU A 423 11.44 -17.33 24.04
N GLU A 424 10.42 -17.21 23.16
CA GLU A 424 9.80 -18.33 22.44
C GLU A 424 10.32 -18.40 21.00
N VAL A 425 10.25 -17.28 20.28
CA VAL A 425 10.67 -17.18 18.88
C VAL A 425 11.41 -15.87 18.67
N VAL A 426 12.48 -15.92 17.89
CA VAL A 426 13.14 -14.74 17.32
C VAL A 426 13.18 -14.87 15.81
N ALA A 427 12.85 -13.80 15.11
CA ALA A 427 12.94 -13.73 13.66
C ALA A 427 13.65 -12.45 13.23
N VAL A 428 14.40 -12.57 12.14
CA VAL A 428 15.16 -11.48 11.52
C VAL A 428 14.70 -11.38 10.08
N ALA A 429 14.26 -10.19 9.69
CA ALA A 429 13.85 -9.91 8.31
C ALA A 429 14.58 -8.68 7.77
N ALA A 430 14.91 -8.67 6.49
CA ALA A 430 15.55 -7.53 5.85
C ALA A 430 15.25 -7.51 4.37
N ASN A 431 15.20 -6.31 3.79
CA ASN A 431 15.23 -6.11 2.35
C ASN A 431 16.60 -5.60 1.92
N ASN A 432 16.94 -5.74 0.64
CA ASN A 432 18.00 -4.94 0.01
C ASN A 432 17.40 -3.86 -0.90
N ARG A 433 18.26 -3.04 -1.49
CA ARG A 433 17.83 -1.96 -2.42
C ARG A 433 17.07 -2.45 -3.65
N PHE A 434 17.24 -3.70 -4.06
CA PHE A 434 16.58 -4.32 -5.22
C PHE A 434 15.25 -4.99 -4.86
N GLY A 435 14.82 -4.81 -3.60
CA GLY A 435 13.63 -5.45 -3.05
C GLY A 435 13.78 -6.97 -2.92
N ASP A 436 14.99 -7.52 -2.78
CA ASP A 436 15.17 -8.91 -2.36
C ASP A 436 15.06 -9.02 -0.83
N THR A 437 14.40 -10.07 -0.35
CA THR A 437 14.03 -10.23 1.06
C THR A 437 14.72 -11.43 1.66
N PHE A 438 15.39 -11.22 2.78
CA PHE A 438 15.85 -12.26 3.69
C PHE A 438 14.90 -12.35 4.87
N LEU A 439 14.55 -13.57 5.28
CA LEU A 439 13.80 -13.83 6.50
C LEU A 439 14.28 -15.15 7.11
N GLU A 440 14.64 -15.14 8.38
CA GLU A 440 14.97 -16.33 9.15
C GLU A 440 14.26 -16.29 10.50
N THR A 441 13.66 -17.42 10.89
CA THR A 441 12.93 -17.58 12.15
C THR A 441 13.53 -18.73 12.95
N ILE A 442 13.93 -18.45 14.19
CA ILE A 442 14.49 -19.41 15.14
C ILE A 442 13.49 -19.60 16.28
N ARG A 443 12.99 -20.83 16.46
CA ARG A 443 12.20 -21.23 17.62
C ARG A 443 13.12 -21.74 18.71
N VAL A 444 12.98 -21.21 19.92
CA VAL A 444 13.77 -21.60 21.08
C VAL A 444 13.05 -22.76 21.78
N ASN A 445 13.53 -23.98 21.50
CA ASN A 445 13.08 -25.17 22.20
C ASN A 445 13.48 -25.08 23.69
N GLU A 446 12.66 -25.67 24.56
CA GLU A 446 12.95 -25.77 26.01
C GLU A 446 14.19 -26.61 26.31
#